data_AF-A0A7K3NKZ6-F1
#
_entry.id   AF-A0A7K3NKZ6-F1
#
_cell.length_a   1.000
_cell.length_b   1.000
_cell.length_c   1.000
_cell.angle_alpha   90.00
_cell.angle_beta   90.00
_cell.angle_gamma   90.00
#
_symmetry.space_group_name_H-M   'P 1'
#
loop_
_entity.id
_entity.type
_entity.pdbx_description
1 polymer ?
#
loop_
_entity_poly.entity_id
_entity_poly.type
_entity_poly.pdbx_seq_one_letter_code
_entity_poly.pdbx_strand_id
1 'polypeptide(L)'
;MELSNSQVLRAVVALFKKRNKSQVTDESVNIKLFCTDVKYNSISEEVLSNILENNICPFHFDPNHELKDCDDHALYTKLISSAWARKKDYEHGPAVGIMIDTKHAMNICVDFKDGEAKAFVVDTTKKPTLFLGKIDLIESQIINEYPIRLVLF
;
A
#
# COMPACT_ATOMS: atom_id res chain seq x y z
N MET A 1 -2.92 -8.68 -13.86
CA MET A 1 -3.97 -7.79 -14.39
C MET A 1 -3.56 -6.37 -14.04
N GLU A 2 -3.80 -5.40 -14.94
CA GLU A 2 -3.44 -4.00 -14.72
C GLU A 2 -4.55 -3.23 -13.98
N LEU A 3 -4.14 -2.31 -13.11
CA LEU A 3 -4.97 -1.40 -12.33
C LEU A 3 -4.71 0.03 -12.78
N SER A 4 -5.77 0.81 -12.97
CA SER A 4 -5.65 2.26 -13.17
C SER A 4 -5.43 3.00 -11.85
N ASN A 5 -4.89 4.21 -11.93
CA ASN A 5 -4.74 5.10 -10.76
C ASN A 5 -6.03 5.26 -9.97
N SER A 6 -7.18 5.41 -10.64
CA SER A 6 -8.45 5.59 -9.95
C SER A 6 -8.84 4.35 -9.14
N GLN A 7 -8.54 3.14 -9.62
CA GLN A 7 -8.82 1.92 -8.89
C GLN A 7 -7.93 1.81 -7.65
N VAL A 8 -6.64 2.10 -7.79
CA VAL A 8 -5.69 2.11 -6.65
C VAL A 8 -6.10 3.17 -5.62
N LEU A 9 -6.38 4.40 -6.04
CA LEU A 9 -6.78 5.48 -5.13
C LEU A 9 -8.05 5.14 -4.35
N ARG A 10 -9.07 4.58 -5.00
CA ARG A 10 -10.31 4.13 -4.34
C ARG A 10 -10.01 3.05 -3.30
N ALA A 11 -9.15 2.10 -3.65
CA ALA A 11 -8.73 1.02 -2.76
C ALA A 11 -8.04 1.56 -1.49
N VAL A 12 -7.10 2.49 -1.66
CA VAL A 12 -6.35 3.11 -0.56
C VAL A 12 -7.26 3.92 0.37
N VAL A 13 -8.15 4.76 -0.20
CA VAL A 13 -9.06 5.60 0.60
C VAL A 13 -10.04 4.75 1.40
N ALA A 14 -10.63 3.71 0.80
CA ALA A 14 -11.54 2.80 1.49
C ALA A 14 -10.85 2.12 2.69
N LEU A 15 -9.59 1.71 2.52
CA LEU A 15 -8.82 1.07 3.57
C LEU A 15 -8.47 2.01 4.71
N PHE A 16 -8.01 3.21 4.39
CA PHE A 16 -7.73 4.22 5.39
C PHE A 16 -8.97 4.53 6.24
N LYS A 17 -10.14 4.75 5.61
CA LYS A 17 -11.38 5.02 6.33
C LYS A 17 -11.78 3.88 7.27
N LYS A 18 -11.72 2.62 6.82
CA LYS A 18 -12.08 1.45 7.66
C LYS A 18 -11.18 1.34 8.90
N ARG A 19 -9.86 1.52 8.74
CA ARG A 19 -8.91 1.44 9.86
C ARG A 19 -9.15 2.51 10.92
N ASN A 20 -9.62 3.68 10.50
CA ASN A 20 -9.78 4.85 11.36
C ASN A 20 -11.22 5.06 11.88
N LYS A 21 -12.19 4.20 11.53
CA LYS A 21 -13.60 4.30 11.98
C LYS A 21 -13.80 4.32 13.50
N SER A 22 -12.84 3.82 14.29
CA SER A 22 -12.90 3.85 15.77
C SER A 22 -12.19 5.05 16.40
N GLN A 23 -11.43 5.84 15.64
CA GLN A 23 -10.61 6.95 16.15
C GLN A 23 -10.94 8.31 15.53
N VAL A 24 -11.78 8.33 14.49
CA VAL A 24 -12.14 9.54 13.77
C VAL A 24 -13.60 9.86 14.02
N THR A 25 -13.85 10.71 15.00
CA THR A 25 -15.15 11.37 15.23
C THR A 25 -15.30 12.66 14.41
N ASP A 26 -14.24 13.09 13.75
CA ASP A 26 -14.12 14.40 13.10
C ASP A 26 -13.89 14.21 11.60
N GLU A 27 -14.78 14.75 10.77
CA GLU A 27 -14.91 14.46 9.34
C GLU A 27 -13.76 14.99 8.45
N SER A 28 -12.64 15.44 9.04
CA SER A 28 -11.58 16.18 8.35
C SER A 28 -10.22 15.46 8.33
N VAL A 29 -10.19 14.15 8.05
CA VAL A 29 -8.90 13.51 7.73
C VAL A 29 -8.44 13.93 6.34
N ASN A 30 -7.44 14.82 6.30
CA ASN A 30 -6.75 15.21 5.08
C ASN A 30 -5.79 14.11 4.63
N ILE A 31 -6.27 13.21 3.76
CA ILE A 31 -5.42 12.20 3.11
C ILE A 31 -4.75 12.85 1.90
N LYS A 32 -3.42 12.92 1.90
CA LYS A 32 -2.64 13.28 0.71
C LYS A 32 -2.20 12.00 0.01
N LEU A 33 -2.52 11.88 -1.26
CA LEU A 33 -2.18 10.73 -2.09
C LEU A 33 -1.31 11.18 -3.26
N PHE A 34 -0.22 10.45 -3.48
CA PHE A 34 0.71 10.69 -4.58
C PHE A 34 0.83 9.42 -5.40
N CYS A 35 0.33 9.46 -6.64
CA CYS A 35 0.51 8.38 -7.60
C CYS A 35 1.81 8.63 -8.38
N THR A 36 2.69 7.63 -8.41
CA THR A 36 3.96 7.72 -9.14
C THR A 36 3.85 7.31 -10.60
N ASP A 37 2.84 6.49 -10.92
CA ASP A 37 2.60 5.92 -12.24
C ASP A 37 1.13 6.10 -12.64
N VAL A 38 0.80 5.81 -13.90
CA VAL A 38 -0.58 5.83 -14.46
C VAL A 38 -1.29 4.48 -14.41
N LYS A 39 -0.52 3.41 -14.30
CA LYS A 39 -0.99 2.02 -14.25
C LYS A 39 -0.09 1.20 -13.33
N TYR A 40 -0.66 0.17 -12.73
CA TYR A 40 0.05 -0.74 -11.84
C TYR A 40 -0.35 -2.20 -12.11
N ASN A 41 0.56 -3.13 -11.91
CA ASN A 41 0.22 -4.55 -11.84
C ASN A 41 -0.35 -4.89 -10.45
N SER A 42 -1.46 -5.63 -10.40
CA SER A 42 -1.94 -6.15 -9.11
C SER A 42 -0.90 -7.06 -8.46
N ILE A 43 -0.89 -7.08 -7.13
CA ILE A 43 0.00 -7.93 -6.34
C ILE A 43 -0.80 -8.61 -5.25
N SER A 44 -0.79 -9.95 -5.25
CA SER A 44 -1.47 -10.72 -4.22
C SER A 44 -0.60 -10.83 -2.96
N GLU A 45 -1.26 -11.10 -1.83
CA GLU A 45 -0.59 -11.39 -0.56
C GLU A 45 0.42 -12.54 -0.70
N GLU A 46 0.06 -13.63 -1.40
CA GLU A 46 0.92 -14.78 -1.64
C GLU A 46 2.19 -14.39 -2.42
N VAL A 47 2.02 -13.63 -3.51
CA VAL A 47 3.16 -13.16 -4.32
C VAL A 47 4.05 -12.25 -3.48
N LEU A 48 3.48 -11.34 -2.69
CA LEU A 48 4.27 -10.45 -1.86
C LEU A 48 4.99 -11.21 -0.73
N SER A 49 4.34 -12.17 -0.07
CA SER A 49 4.99 -13.04 0.92
C SER A 49 6.19 -13.76 0.32
N ASN A 50 6.04 -14.35 -0.86
CA ASN A 50 7.15 -14.99 -1.57
C ASN A 50 8.28 -14.00 -1.89
N ILE A 51 7.98 -12.76 -2.27
CA ILE A 51 9.02 -11.73 -2.49
C ILE A 51 9.76 -11.43 -1.18
N LEU A 52 9.03 -11.22 -0.09
CA LEU A 52 9.59 -10.84 1.21
C LEU A 52 10.43 -11.96 1.84
N GLU A 53 10.01 -13.21 1.72
CA GLU A 53 10.76 -14.38 2.21
C GLU A 53 12.11 -14.55 1.50
N ASN A 54 12.16 -14.23 0.20
CA ASN A 54 13.37 -14.33 -0.61
C ASN A 54 14.24 -13.06 -0.57
N ASN A 55 13.77 -11.97 0.06
CA ASN A 55 14.48 -10.69 0.11
C ASN A 55 14.36 -10.08 1.51
N ILE A 56 15.16 -10.60 2.43
CA ILE A 56 15.19 -10.11 3.82
C ILE A 56 15.68 -8.66 3.83
N CYS A 57 14.98 -7.79 4.58
CA CYS A 57 15.43 -6.42 4.83
C CYS A 57 16.83 -6.45 5.46
N PRO A 58 17.84 -5.75 4.90
CA PRO A 58 19.19 -5.74 5.46
C PRO A 58 19.25 -5.02 6.80
N PHE A 59 18.22 -4.25 7.16
CA PHE A 59 18.15 -3.50 8.40
C PHE A 59 17.43 -4.30 9.49
N HIS A 60 17.98 -4.28 10.71
CA HIS A 60 17.29 -4.77 11.88
C HIS A 60 16.41 -3.67 12.44
N PHE A 61 15.09 -3.82 12.32
CA PHE A 61 14.13 -2.85 12.83
C PHE A 61 14.45 -2.43 14.28
N ASP A 62 14.56 -1.14 14.51
CA ASP A 62 14.77 -0.55 15.82
C ASP A 62 13.98 0.76 15.93
N PRO A 63 12.86 0.78 16.67
CA PRO A 63 11.98 1.94 16.74
C PRO A 63 12.62 3.16 17.44
N ASN A 64 13.80 2.99 18.06
CA ASN A 64 14.53 4.08 18.72
C ASN A 64 15.68 4.62 17.83
N HIS A 65 15.80 4.14 16.60
CA HIS A 65 16.93 4.45 15.73
C HIS A 65 16.46 4.80 14.32
N GLU A 66 16.50 6.09 13.99
CA GLU A 66 16.03 6.70 12.72
C GLU A 66 16.79 6.28 11.44
N LEU A 67 17.70 5.29 11.52
CA LEU A 67 18.42 4.76 10.35
C LEU A 67 17.95 3.35 9.97
N LYS A 68 16.98 2.80 10.72
CA LYS A 68 16.47 1.44 10.57
C LYS A 68 15.09 1.29 11.21
N ASP A 69 14.25 2.32 11.08
CA ASP A 69 12.91 2.30 11.64
C ASP A 69 11.84 2.00 10.57
N CYS A 70 10.62 2.48 10.76
CA CYS A 70 9.46 1.96 10.02
C CYS A 70 9.44 2.36 8.55
N ASP A 71 9.98 3.52 8.20
CA ASP A 71 10.01 4.05 6.84
C ASP A 71 11.06 3.35 5.97
N ASP A 72 12.23 3.03 6.50
CA ASP A 72 13.25 2.22 5.83
C ASP A 72 12.70 0.85 5.41
N HIS A 73 11.96 0.20 6.32
CA HIS A 73 11.30 -1.08 6.06
C HIS A 73 10.22 -0.96 4.98
N ALA A 74 9.41 0.11 5.03
CA ALA A 74 8.37 0.35 4.03
C ALA A 74 8.94 0.69 2.65
N LEU A 75 10.04 1.46 2.61
CA LEU A 75 10.77 1.80 1.39
C LEU A 75 11.44 0.57 0.78
N TYR A 76 12.13 -0.21 1.60
CA TYR A 76 12.77 -1.45 1.15
C TYR A 76 11.75 -2.40 0.51
N THR A 77 10.58 -2.56 1.14
CA THR A 77 9.48 -3.37 0.60
C THR A 77 9.04 -2.89 -0.79
N LYS A 78 8.84 -1.58 -0.98
CA LYS A 78 8.50 -1.01 -2.30
C LYS A 78 9.60 -1.27 -3.34
N LEU A 79 10.86 -1.13 -2.94
CA LEU A 79 12.02 -1.34 -3.81
C LEU A 79 12.08 -2.79 -4.32
N ILE A 80 12.03 -3.77 -3.42
CA ILE A 80 12.15 -5.19 -3.79
C ILE A 80 10.96 -5.69 -4.61
N SER A 81 9.75 -5.20 -4.35
CA SER A 81 8.59 -5.51 -5.19
C SER A 81 8.77 -4.98 -6.62
N SER A 82 9.30 -3.76 -6.76
CA SER A 82 9.58 -3.16 -8.07
C SER A 82 10.68 -3.92 -8.82
N ALA A 83 11.75 -4.31 -8.12
CA ALA A 83 12.82 -5.13 -8.68
C ALA A 83 12.32 -6.51 -9.12
N TRP A 84 11.42 -7.12 -8.36
CA TRP A 84 10.76 -8.37 -8.73
C TRP A 84 9.93 -8.21 -10.00
N ALA A 85 9.10 -7.18 -10.11
CA ALA A 85 8.26 -6.95 -11.29
C ALA A 85 9.11 -6.76 -12.56
N ARG A 86 10.23 -6.02 -12.45
CA ARG A 86 11.19 -5.88 -13.56
C ARG A 86 11.81 -7.20 -13.97
N LYS A 87 12.17 -8.07 -13.02
CA LYS A 87 12.68 -9.43 -13.31
C LYS A 87 11.64 -10.33 -13.97
N LYS A 88 10.35 -10.04 -13.77
CA LYS A 88 9.22 -10.74 -14.41
C LYS A 88 8.81 -10.15 -15.75
N ASP A 89 9.53 -9.13 -16.23
CA ASP A 89 9.25 -8.43 -17.49
C ASP A 89 7.83 -7.84 -17.54
N TYR A 90 7.37 -7.33 -16.41
CA TYR A 90 6.08 -6.64 -16.32
C TYR A 90 6.18 -5.23 -16.92
N GLU A 91 5.19 -4.85 -17.71
CA GLU A 91 5.12 -3.52 -18.35
C GLU A 91 4.99 -2.38 -17.32
N HIS A 92 4.43 -2.66 -16.14
CA HIS A 92 4.14 -1.67 -15.10
C HIS A 92 4.62 -2.12 -13.72
N GLY A 93 4.89 -1.16 -12.84
CA GLY A 93 5.25 -1.44 -11.44
C GLY A 93 4.11 -2.13 -10.68
N PRO A 94 4.41 -2.93 -9.64
CA PRO A 94 3.36 -3.55 -8.84
C PRO A 94 2.65 -2.48 -7.99
N ALA A 95 1.38 -2.71 -7.68
CA ALA A 95 0.54 -1.83 -6.86
C ALA A 95 0.93 -1.92 -5.38
N VAL A 96 2.16 -1.50 -5.06
CA VAL A 96 2.74 -1.42 -3.72
C VAL A 96 3.07 0.05 -3.41
N GLY A 97 2.26 0.62 -2.53
CA GLY A 97 2.42 1.97 -2.00
C GLY A 97 3.07 1.96 -0.62
N ILE A 98 3.51 3.15 -0.20
CA ILE A 98 3.90 3.44 1.18
C ILE A 98 2.77 4.27 1.80
N MET A 99 2.31 3.85 2.97
CA MET A 99 1.34 4.56 3.79
C MET A 99 2.07 5.01 5.06
N ILE A 100 2.02 6.30 5.33
CA ILE A 100 2.63 6.92 6.51
C ILE A 100 1.50 7.53 7.34
N ASP A 101 1.43 7.15 8.60
CA ASP A 101 0.60 7.81 9.60
C ASP A 101 1.47 8.67 10.54
N THR A 102 0.89 9.23 11.60
CA THR A 102 1.60 10.12 12.53
C THR A 102 2.79 9.47 13.28
N LYS A 103 2.88 8.14 13.30
CA LYS A 103 3.85 7.40 14.13
C LYS A 103 4.49 6.21 13.42
N HIS A 104 3.98 5.80 12.25
CA HIS A 104 4.41 4.57 11.60
C HIS A 104 4.31 4.68 10.08
N ALA A 105 5.27 4.05 9.39
CA ALA A 105 5.24 3.80 7.97
C ALA A 105 5.06 2.30 7.69
N MET A 106 4.22 1.99 6.71
CA MET A 106 3.89 0.62 6.30
C MET A 106 3.56 0.60 4.81
N ASN A 107 3.33 -0.57 4.24
CA ASN A 107 2.95 -0.69 2.83
C ASN A 107 1.44 -0.90 2.68
N ILE A 108 0.89 -0.35 1.62
CA ILE A 108 -0.45 -0.65 1.14
C ILE A 108 -0.36 -1.29 -0.23
N CYS A 109 -1.05 -2.40 -0.41
CA CYS A 109 -1.00 -3.21 -1.62
C CYS A 109 -2.40 -3.37 -2.19
N VAL A 110 -2.50 -3.53 -3.50
CA VAL A 110 -3.76 -3.78 -4.18
C VAL A 110 -3.67 -5.07 -4.99
N ASP A 111 -4.50 -6.03 -4.61
CA ASP A 111 -4.78 -7.23 -5.39
C ASP A 111 -5.99 -6.97 -6.29
N PHE A 112 -6.04 -7.61 -7.45
CA PHE A 112 -7.23 -7.65 -8.29
C PHE A 112 -7.47 -9.10 -8.67
N LYS A 113 -8.55 -9.66 -8.16
CA LYS A 113 -8.92 -11.06 -8.37
C LYS A 113 -10.42 -11.17 -8.51
N ASP A 114 -10.86 -11.99 -9.45
CA ASP A 114 -12.28 -12.30 -9.67
C ASP A 114 -13.16 -11.07 -9.94
N GLY A 115 -12.60 -10.02 -10.56
CA GLY A 115 -13.32 -8.77 -10.86
C GLY A 115 -13.30 -7.74 -9.73
N GLU A 116 -12.74 -8.07 -8.57
CA GLU A 116 -12.70 -7.20 -7.40
C GLU A 116 -11.27 -6.75 -7.09
N ALA A 117 -11.08 -5.43 -6.92
CA ALA A 117 -9.87 -4.93 -6.29
C ALA A 117 -9.97 -5.08 -4.77
N LYS A 118 -8.90 -5.57 -4.13
CA LYS A 118 -8.79 -5.72 -2.68
C LYS A 118 -7.52 -5.05 -2.21
N ALA A 119 -7.66 -4.07 -1.33
CA ALA A 119 -6.52 -3.49 -0.65
C ALA A 119 -6.16 -4.31 0.59
N PHE A 120 -4.86 -4.41 0.87
CA PHE A 120 -4.34 -4.94 2.13
C PHE A 120 -3.10 -4.16 2.56
N VAL A 121 -2.82 -4.17 3.86
CA VAL A 121 -1.66 -3.51 4.45
C VAL A 121 -0.62 -4.53 4.86
N VAL A 122 0.65 -4.17 4.70
CA VAL A 122 1.78 -4.99 5.13
C VAL A 122 2.68 -4.16 6.04
N ASP A 123 2.96 -4.71 7.22
CA ASP A 123 3.92 -4.15 8.17
C ASP A 123 5.11 -5.11 8.32
N THR A 124 6.20 -4.78 7.63
CA THR A 124 7.44 -5.57 7.61
C THR A 124 8.37 -5.26 8.79
N THR A 125 7.95 -4.40 9.73
CA THR A 125 8.64 -4.21 11.02
C THR A 125 8.28 -5.31 12.03
N LYS A 126 7.17 -6.05 11.80
CA LYS A 126 6.71 -7.15 12.66
C LYS A 126 7.30 -8.49 12.21
N LYS A 127 7.55 -9.38 13.18
CA LYS A 127 7.98 -10.76 12.94
C LYS A 127 7.02 -11.75 13.64
N PRO A 128 6.31 -12.63 12.91
CA PRO A 128 6.27 -12.72 11.44
C PRO A 128 5.67 -11.45 10.80
N THR A 129 5.95 -11.24 9.52
CA THR A 129 5.38 -10.11 8.75
C THR A 129 3.88 -10.06 8.94
N LEU A 130 3.37 -8.89 9.28
CA LEU A 130 1.95 -8.72 9.58
C LEU A 130 1.20 -8.23 8.34
N PHE A 131 0.28 -9.04 7.85
CA PHE A 131 -0.66 -8.67 6.80
C PHE A 131 -2.00 -8.28 7.44
N LEU A 132 -2.37 -7.00 7.31
CA LEU A 132 -3.57 -6.42 7.92
C LEU A 132 -4.64 -6.15 6.88
N GLY A 133 -5.82 -6.74 7.12
CA GLY A 133 -7.11 -6.34 6.57
C GLY A 133 -7.24 -6.49 5.05
N LYS A 134 -7.93 -7.54 4.60
CA LYS A 134 -8.54 -7.57 3.27
C LYS A 134 -9.79 -6.69 3.30
N ILE A 135 -9.89 -5.77 2.36
CA ILE A 135 -11.11 -4.98 2.16
C ILE A 135 -11.58 -5.23 0.75
N ASP A 136 -12.73 -5.88 0.65
CA ASP A 136 -13.45 -6.04 -0.61
C ASP A 136 -13.92 -4.66 -1.07
N LEU A 137 -13.48 -4.22 -2.25
CA LEU A 137 -14.04 -3.03 -2.89
C LEU A 137 -15.33 -3.42 -3.58
N ILE A 138 -16.43 -3.36 -2.83
CA ILE A 138 -17.76 -3.49 -3.43
C ILE A 138 -17.98 -2.25 -4.32
N GLU A 139 -18.30 -2.47 -5.59
CA GLU A 139 -18.55 -1.44 -6.62
C GLU A 139 -19.55 -0.34 -6.20
N SER A 140 -20.35 -0.58 -5.18
CA SER A 140 -21.39 0.32 -4.68
C SER A 140 -20.92 1.40 -3.70
N GLN A 141 -19.67 1.39 -3.23
CA GLN A 141 -19.10 2.54 -2.53
C GLN A 141 -18.53 3.54 -3.53
N ILE A 142 -19.43 4.18 -4.29
CA ILE A 142 -19.18 5.51 -4.83
C ILE A 142 -19.00 6.43 -3.62
N ILE A 143 -17.75 6.54 -3.17
CA ILE A 143 -17.34 7.62 -2.29
C ILE A 143 -17.32 8.84 -3.21
N ASN A 144 -18.38 9.65 -3.10
CA ASN A 144 -18.55 10.92 -3.80
C ASN A 144 -17.21 11.66 -3.94
N GLU A 145 -17.01 12.22 -5.12
CA GLU A 145 -15.88 13.06 -5.52
C GLU A 145 -15.28 13.83 -4.33
N TYR A 146 -14.11 13.38 -3.86
CA TYR A 146 -13.30 14.21 -2.98
C TYR A 146 -12.33 15.00 -3.85
N PRO A 147 -12.17 16.31 -3.62
CA PRO A 147 -11.21 17.11 -4.34
C PRO A 147 -9.81 16.64 -3.97
N ILE A 148 -9.22 15.78 -4.81
CA ILE A 148 -7.78 15.51 -4.77
C ILE A 148 -7.11 16.79 -5.26
N ARG A 149 -6.60 17.62 -4.34
CA ARG A 149 -5.69 18.70 -4.72
C ARG A 149 -4.34 18.08 -5.06
N LEU A 150 -4.09 18.00 -6.37
CA LEU A 150 -2.78 17.77 -6.95
C LEU A 150 -1.88 18.94 -6.55
N VAL A 151 -0.97 18.75 -5.60
CA VAL A 151 0.08 19.73 -5.32
C VAL A 151 1.26 19.36 -6.21
N LEU A 152 1.39 20.09 -7.33
CA LEU A 152 2.57 20.09 -8.17
C LEU A 152 3.56 21.09 -7.56
N PHE A 153 4.78 20.65 -7.31
CA PHE A 153 5.91 21.57 -7.08
C PHE A 153 6.60 21.83 -8.42
#